data_AF-A0A1I6LZH0-F1
#
_entry.id   AF-A0A1I6LZH0-F1
#
_cell.length_a   1.000
_cell.length_b   1.000
_cell.length_c   1.000
_cell.angle_alpha   90.00
_cell.angle_beta   90.00
_cell.angle_gamma   90.00
#
_symmetry.space_group_name_H-M   'P 1'
#
loop_
_entity.id
_entity.type
_entity.pdbx_description
1 polymer ?
#
loop_
_entity_poly.entity_id
_entity_poly.type
_entity_poly.pdbx_seq_one_letter_code
_entity_poly.pdbx_strand_id
1 'polypeptide(L)' 'MNMNRLINRGLRMLMNKGINKGVQMASHKGKKPEDMTPEERAAARQAQQNAQKARRGLGLARRFLR' A
#
# COMPACT_ATOMS: atom_id res chain seq x y z
N MET A 1 -27.80 -3.62 -12.55
CA MET A 1 -26.43 -3.67 -11.98
C MET A 1 -26.52 -3.38 -10.49
N ASN A 2 -25.99 -4.26 -9.64
CA ASN A 2 -26.22 -4.22 -8.19
C ASN A 2 -25.59 -2.99 -7.53
N MET A 3 -26.41 -2.15 -6.90
CA MET A 3 -26.02 -1.01 -6.06
C MET A 3 -24.93 -1.40 -5.04
N ASN A 4 -25.00 -2.62 -4.50
CA ASN A 4 -24.00 -3.18 -3.59
C ASN A 4 -22.60 -3.28 -4.21
N ARG A 5 -22.46 -3.56 -5.52
CA ARG A 5 -21.15 -3.53 -6.18
C ARG A 5 -20.60 -2.12 -6.28
N LEU A 6 -21.46 -1.11 -6.47
CA LEU A 6 -21.04 0.28 -6.55
C LEU A 6 -20.56 0.81 -5.19
N ILE A 7 -21.32 0.52 -4.13
CA ILE A 7 -20.98 0.86 -2.75
C ILE A 7 -19.70 0.15 -2.32
N ASN A 8 -19.60 -1.17 -2.56
CA ASN A 8 -18.38 -1.92 -2.23
C ASN A 8 -17.17 -1.40 -3.00
N ARG A 9 -17.34 -0.94 -4.26
CA ARG A 9 -16.26 -0.38 -5.05
C ARG A 9 -15.86 1.02 -4.57
N GLY A 10 -16.83 1.86 -4.19
CA GLY A 10 -16.61 3.19 -3.62
C GLY A 10 -15.92 3.12 -2.26
N LEU A 11 -16.43 2.30 -1.35
CA LEU A 11 -15.84 2.10 -0.02
C LEU A 11 -14.42 1.52 -0.12
N ARG A 12 -14.20 0.56 -1.01
CA ARG A 12 -12.87 -0.02 -1.23
C ARG A 12 -11.91 0.98 -1.83
N MET A 13 -12.35 1.86 -2.73
CA MET A 13 -11.52 2.96 -3.23
C MET A 13 -11.22 4.00 -2.15
N LEU A 14 -12.19 4.33 -1.30
CA LEU A 14 -12.04 5.32 -0.24
C LEU A 14 -11.17 4.80 0.90
N MET A 15 -11.33 3.54 1.31
CA MET A 15 -10.41 2.87 2.23
C MET A 15 -9.02 2.74 1.62
N ASN A 16 -8.89 2.30 0.36
CA ASN A 16 -7.58 2.20 -0.26
C ASN A 16 -6.89 3.57 -0.35
N LYS A 17 -7.61 4.64 -0.71
CA LYS A 17 -7.04 6.00 -0.73
C LYS A 17 -6.77 6.51 0.68
N GLY A 18 -7.68 6.35 1.62
CA GLY A 18 -7.58 6.82 3.00
C GLY A 18 -6.51 6.09 3.80
N ILE A 19 -6.42 4.77 3.67
CA ILE A 19 -5.37 3.95 4.27
C ILE A 19 -4.05 4.22 3.56
N ASN A 20 -3.97 4.27 2.24
CA ASN A 20 -2.68 4.58 1.59
C ASN A 20 -2.21 5.99 1.93
N LYS A 21 -3.10 6.98 2.02
CA LYS A 21 -2.76 8.35 2.39
C LYS A 21 -2.44 8.47 3.87
N GLY A 22 -3.17 7.78 4.75
CA GLY A 22 -2.92 7.73 6.19
C GLY A 22 -1.66 6.94 6.56
N VAL A 23 -1.41 5.82 5.88
CA VAL A 23 -0.18 5.03 6.02
C VAL A 23 0.99 5.79 5.41
N GLN A 24 0.85 6.44 4.24
CA GLN A 24 1.90 7.35 3.74
C GLN A 24 2.15 8.49 4.72
N MET A 25 1.10 9.15 5.22
CA MET A 25 1.25 10.23 6.20
C MET A 25 1.93 9.76 7.49
N ALA A 26 1.58 8.57 7.99
CA ALA A 26 2.18 7.98 9.19
C ALA A 26 3.62 7.51 8.94
N SER A 27 3.88 6.85 7.82
CA SER A 27 5.23 6.36 7.45
C SER A 27 6.18 7.48 7.06
N HIS A 28 5.67 8.61 6.56
CA HIS A 28 6.46 9.77 6.18
C HIS A 28 6.43 10.88 7.23
N LYS A 29 5.81 10.66 8.41
CA LYS A 29 5.58 11.69 9.45
C LYS A 29 5.04 13.03 8.87
N GLY A 30 4.19 12.96 7.85
CA GLY A 30 3.62 14.13 7.17
C GLY A 30 4.44 14.75 6.03
N LYS A 31 5.61 14.21 5.66
CA LYS A 31 6.39 14.70 4.51
C LYS A 31 5.93 14.06 3.20
N LYS A 32 5.81 14.84 2.12
CA LYS A 32 5.48 14.29 0.80
C LYS A 32 6.70 13.56 0.22
N PRO A 33 6.52 12.59 -0.70
CA PRO A 33 7.64 11.93 -1.38
C PRO A 33 8.55 12.86 -2.19
N GLU A 34 8.01 14.01 -2.55
CA GLU A 34 8.68 15.13 -3.19
C GLU A 34 9.67 15.81 -2.22
N ASP A 35 9.30 15.90 -0.94
CA ASP A 35 10.10 16.51 0.14
C ASP A 35 11.05 15.51 0.82
N MET A 36 11.04 14.24 0.42
CA MET A 36 11.97 13.24 0.96
C MET A 36 13.39 13.50 0.46
N THR A 37 14.33 13.49 1.40
CA THR A 37 15.75 13.56 1.07
C THR A 37 16.16 12.33 0.25
N PRO A 38 17.25 12.40 -0.54
CA PRO A 38 17.71 11.27 -1.36
C PRO A 38 17.92 9.98 -0.55
N GLU A 39 18.34 10.14 0.71
CA GLU A 39 18.58 9.07 1.68
C GLU A 39 17.28 8.40 2.15
N GLU A 40 16.26 9.18 2.50
CA GLU A 40 14.93 8.68 2.86
C GLU A 40 14.30 7.93 1.67
N ARG A 41 14.53 8.42 0.44
CA ARG A 41 14.05 7.79 -0.79
C ARG A 41 14.75 6.45 -1.06
N ALA A 42 16.03 6.31 -0.72
CA ALA A 42 16.76 5.05 -0.82
C ALA A 42 16.24 4.01 0.18
N ALA A 43 16.03 4.42 1.44
CA ALA A 43 15.44 3.57 2.48
C ALA A 43 14.02 3.10 2.10
N ALA A 44 13.20 4.00 1.57
CA ALA A 44 11.85 3.67 1.08
C ALA A 44 11.88 2.67 -0.09
N ARG A 45 12.81 2.84 -1.05
CA ARG A 45 12.99 1.89 -2.16
C ARG A 45 13.39 0.50 -1.65
N GLN A 46 14.30 0.43 -0.67
CA GLN A 46 14.72 -0.83 -0.08
C GLN A 46 13.57 -1.52 0.66
N ALA A 47 12.80 -0.75 1.44
CA ALA A 47 11.58 -1.23 2.10
C ALA A 47 10.55 -1.75 1.09
N GLN A 48 10.34 -1.05 -0.03
CA GLN A 48 9.44 -1.49 -1.10
C GLN A 48 9.88 -2.80 -1.76
N GLN A 49 11.18 -2.98 -2.01
CA GLN A 49 11.72 -4.23 -2.56
C GLN A 49 11.50 -5.41 -1.61
N ASN A 50 11.75 -5.20 -0.31
CA ASN A 50 11.50 -6.22 0.72
C ASN A 50 10.01 -6.56 0.81
N ALA A 51 9.13 -5.55 0.79
CA ALA A 51 7.69 -5.74 0.77
C ALA A 51 7.21 -6.49 -0.48
N GLN A 52 7.80 -6.25 -1.66
CA GLN A 52 7.49 -7.01 -2.88
C GLN A 52 7.89 -8.47 -2.77
N LYS A 53 9.09 -8.77 -2.27
CA LYS A 53 9.54 -10.16 -2.04
C LYS A 53 8.60 -10.88 -1.06
N ALA A 54 8.25 -10.22 0.05
CA ALA A 54 7.30 -10.74 1.02
C ALA A 54 5.91 -11.00 0.39
N ARG A 55 5.39 -10.06 -0.42
CA ARG A 55 4.11 -10.25 -1.14
C ARG A 55 4.14 -11.44 -2.09
N ARG A 56 5.24 -11.66 -2.80
CA ARG A 56 5.40 -12.83 -3.68
C ARG A 56 5.38 -14.13 -2.88
N GLY A 57 6.14 -14.19 -1.79
CA GLY A 57 6.16 -15.33 -0.87
C GLY A 57 4.77 -15.61 -0.28
N LEU A 58 4.08 -14.58 0.20
CA LEU A 58 2.71 -14.69 0.70
C LEU A 58 1.72 -15.11 -0.38
N GLY A 59 1.88 -14.66 -1.63
CA GLY A 59 1.03 -15.06 -2.74
C GLY A 59 1.18 -16.54 -3.09
N LEU A 60 2.41 -17.05 -3.06
CA LEU A 60 2.69 -18.48 -3.20
C LEU A 60 2.11 -19.26 -2.03
N ALA A 61 2.37 -18.83 -0.79
CA ALA A 61 1.79 -19.46 0.40
C ALA A 61 0.26 -19.51 0.34
N ARG A 62 -0.40 -18.42 -0.09
CA ARG A 62 -1.86 -18.37 -0.27
C ARG A 62 -2.38 -19.30 -1.37
N ARG A 63 -1.56 -19.62 -2.38
CA ARG A 63 -1.90 -20.60 -3.41
C ARG A 63 -1.74 -22.04 -2.92
N PHE A 64 -0.81 -22.29 -2.01
CA PHE A 64 -0.63 -23.62 -1.40
C PHE A 64 -1.65 -23.91 -0.29
N LEU A 65 -2.08 -22.88 0.44
CA LEU A 65 -3.05 -22.99 1.53
C LEU A 65 -4.52 -22.99 1.06
N ARG A 66 -4.76 -22.93 -0.26
CA ARG A 66 -6.09 -22.84 -0.86
C ARG A 66 -6.34 -24.05 -1.74
#